data_AF-A0A0A1NFV5-F1
#
_entry.id   AF-A0A0A1NFV5-F1
#
_cell.length_a   1.000
_cell.length_b   1.000
_cell.length_c   1.000
_cell.angle_alpha   90.00
_cell.angle_beta   90.00
_cell.angle_gamma   90.00
#
_symmetry.space_group_name_H-M   'P 1'
#
loop_
_entity.id
_entity.type
_entity.pdbx_description
1 polymer ?
#
loop_
_entity_poly.entity_id
_entity_poly.type
_entity_poly.pdbx_seq_one_letter_code
_entity_poly.pdbx_strand_id
1 'polypeptide(L)'
;MTTNDDKIEWYRLEDLDPEDIDDEDGDMIIEQRLEVYNEAALERIADDIKLQDLPWIETLTVVSKEPIDVPDVFDDLKREEAFYKQALEAAYVAKEKLKEEGAPFLVPEDFIAPMLKNDEHMEEVYQKLVEEAKSGNEDALYRLHAFERQRKKSGNMNERQKLLNRKRKEEKEEKDFKDDDFDLEEAESIVAELAKDGKKKIPKYATKDARDAVYSLGKRNRQANQDDRPNPAKKGMSLRKKSSLKRPGKARRQKLRNKQK
;
A
#
# COMPACT_ATOMS: atom_id res chain seq x y z
N MET A 1 36.13 -50.65 -49.92
CA MET A 1 35.40 -51.31 -48.82
C MET A 1 34.75 -50.21 -48.01
N THR A 2 33.47 -49.97 -48.27
CA THR A 2 32.65 -49.00 -47.52
C THR A 2 32.28 -49.66 -46.19
N THR A 3 32.83 -49.15 -45.09
CA THR A 3 32.39 -49.49 -43.74
C THR A 3 31.01 -48.84 -43.54
N ASN A 4 29.96 -49.65 -43.56
CA ASN A 4 28.68 -49.25 -43.01
C ASN A 4 28.87 -49.17 -41.49
N ASP A 5 29.13 -47.96 -40.99
CA ASP A 5 28.91 -47.65 -39.58
C ASP A 5 27.39 -47.55 -39.42
N ASP A 6 26.76 -48.69 -39.15
CA ASP A 6 25.38 -48.73 -38.69
C ASP A 6 25.35 -47.97 -37.36
N LYS A 7 24.83 -46.74 -37.41
CA LYS A 7 24.67 -45.89 -36.23
C LYS A 7 23.66 -46.58 -35.33
N ILE A 8 24.14 -47.21 -34.26
CA ILE A 8 23.32 -47.72 -33.18
C ILE A 8 22.57 -46.53 -32.59
N GLU A 9 21.25 -46.48 -32.78
CA GLU A 9 20.38 -45.54 -32.11
C GLU A 9 20.07 -46.04 -30.71
N TRP A 10 20.24 -45.16 -29.72
CA TRP A 10 20.11 -45.47 -28.31
C TRP A 10 18.73 -45.05 -27.81
N TYR A 11 17.98 -45.99 -27.25
CA TYR A 11 16.65 -45.77 -26.68
C TYR A 11 16.66 -46.05 -25.18
N ARG A 12 15.99 -45.20 -24.39
CA ARG A 12 15.86 -45.39 -22.93
C ARG A 12 14.75 -46.38 -22.64
N LEU A 13 14.97 -47.26 -21.67
CA LEU A 13 14.00 -48.27 -21.25
C LEU A 13 12.68 -47.71 -20.73
N GLU A 14 12.69 -46.49 -20.17
CA GLU A 14 11.48 -45.80 -19.68
C GLU A 14 10.61 -45.25 -20.81
N ASP A 15 11.19 -45.09 -22.00
CA ASP A 15 10.54 -44.52 -23.19
C ASP A 15 10.06 -45.63 -24.16
N LEU A 16 10.24 -46.92 -23.82
CA LEU A 16 9.89 -48.10 -24.61
C LEU A 16 8.61 -48.75 -24.07
N ASP A 17 7.59 -48.87 -24.92
CA ASP A 17 6.40 -49.67 -24.60
C ASP A 17 6.67 -51.16 -24.83
N PRO A 18 5.97 -52.09 -24.15
CA PRO A 18 6.16 -53.54 -24.33
C PRO A 18 5.94 -54.04 -25.76
N GLU A 19 5.25 -53.26 -26.59
CA GLU A 19 4.99 -53.54 -28.02
C GLU A 19 6.16 -53.11 -28.92
N ASP A 20 7.06 -52.24 -28.44
CA ASP A 20 8.25 -51.77 -29.18
C ASP A 20 9.44 -52.75 -29.05
N ILE A 21 9.33 -53.73 -28.16
CA ILE A 21 10.30 -54.82 -27.97
C ILE A 21 9.86 -55.97 -28.87
N ASP A 22 10.00 -55.80 -30.18
CA ASP A 22 9.78 -56.88 -31.15
C ASP A 22 11.08 -57.69 -31.30
N ASP A 23 11.01 -59.01 -31.08
CA ASP A 23 12.16 -59.92 -31.13
C ASP A 23 12.74 -60.09 -32.55
N GLU A 24 12.12 -59.46 -33.57
CA GLU A 24 12.45 -59.64 -35.00
C GLU A 24 13.48 -58.64 -35.56
N ASP A 25 13.65 -57.45 -34.96
CA ASP A 25 14.58 -56.41 -35.42
C ASP A 25 15.79 -56.24 -34.47
N GLY A 26 16.94 -56.79 -34.90
CA GLY A 26 18.32 -56.53 -34.45
C GLY A 26 18.57 -56.03 -33.02
N ASP A 27 19.17 -56.89 -32.18
CA ASP A 27 19.87 -56.63 -30.92
C ASP A 27 19.77 -55.18 -30.36
N MET A 28 18.61 -54.81 -29.80
CA MET A 28 18.46 -53.57 -29.04
C MET A 28 19.28 -53.65 -27.74
N ILE A 29 20.26 -52.75 -27.59
CA ILE A 29 21.04 -52.64 -26.36
C ILE A 29 20.25 -51.79 -25.35
N ILE A 30 19.61 -52.45 -24.40
CA ILE A 30 18.88 -51.80 -23.30
C ILE A 30 19.89 -51.28 -22.26
N GLU A 31 20.05 -49.96 -22.18
CA GLU A 31 20.83 -49.32 -21.10
C GLU A 31 19.93 -49.02 -19.90
N GLN A 32 20.14 -49.73 -18.79
CA GLN A 32 19.56 -49.38 -17.50
C GLN A 32 20.51 -48.44 -16.75
N ARG A 33 20.06 -47.22 -16.42
CA ARG A 33 20.83 -46.29 -15.58
C ARG A 33 20.88 -46.84 -14.16
N LEU A 34 22.04 -47.32 -13.73
CA LEU A 34 22.27 -47.70 -12.34
C LEU A 34 22.31 -46.43 -11.47
N GLU A 35 21.28 -46.24 -10.65
CA GLU A 35 21.22 -45.16 -9.66
C GLU A 35 22.12 -45.50 -8.46
N VAL A 36 23.42 -45.25 -8.60
CA VAL A 36 24.37 -45.40 -7.51
C VAL A 36 24.47 -44.07 -6.74
N TYR A 37 24.25 -44.12 -5.43
CA TYR A 37 24.47 -42.98 -4.54
C TYR A 37 25.97 -42.62 -4.49
N ASN A 38 26.37 -41.58 -5.22
CA ASN A 38 27.74 -41.09 -5.29
C ASN A 38 27.89 -39.79 -4.49
N GLU A 39 28.21 -39.93 -3.20
CA GLU A 39 28.40 -38.81 -2.26
C GLU A 39 29.44 -37.79 -2.76
N ALA A 40 30.61 -38.26 -3.21
CA ALA A 40 31.71 -37.39 -3.63
C ALA A 40 31.36 -36.52 -4.85
N ALA A 41 30.58 -37.06 -5.79
CA ALA A 41 30.11 -36.28 -6.93
C ALA A 41 29.06 -35.23 -6.51
N LEU A 42 28.16 -35.58 -5.58
CA LEU A 42 27.14 -34.67 -5.07
C LEU A 42 27.75 -33.50 -4.29
N GLU A 43 28.74 -33.75 -3.43
CA GLU A 43 29.45 -32.71 -2.70
C GLU A 43 30.16 -31.74 -3.66
N ARG A 44 30.88 -32.27 -4.66
CA ARG A 44 31.57 -31.45 -5.66
C ARG A 44 30.59 -30.52 -6.41
N ILE A 45 29.47 -31.07 -6.88
CA ILE A 45 28.46 -30.28 -7.60
C ILE A 45 27.80 -29.26 -6.67
N ALA A 46 27.55 -29.63 -5.40
CA ALA A 46 26.99 -28.71 -4.41
C ALA A 46 27.93 -27.53 -4.16
N ASP A 47 29.23 -27.77 -4.03
CA ASP A 47 30.24 -26.72 -3.86
C ASP A 47 30.38 -25.83 -5.10
N ASP A 48 30.27 -26.40 -6.30
CA ASP A 48 30.30 -25.65 -7.57
C ASP A 48 29.08 -24.70 -7.70
N ILE A 49 27.91 -25.07 -7.16
CA ILE A 49 26.66 -24.28 -7.24
C ILE A 49 26.52 -23.30 -6.06
N LYS A 50 27.07 -23.65 -4.89
CA LYS A 50 26.85 -22.91 -3.65
C LYS A 50 27.45 -21.50 -3.75
N LEU A 51 26.57 -20.50 -3.59
CA LEU A 51 26.99 -19.11 -3.46
C LEU A 51 27.70 -18.92 -2.10
N GLN A 52 28.93 -18.41 -2.14
CA GLN A 52 29.74 -18.11 -0.95
C GLN A 52 29.78 -16.60 -0.67
N ASP A 53 29.99 -16.22 0.59
CA ASP A 53 30.27 -14.85 1.05
C ASP A 53 29.23 -13.77 0.70
N LEU A 54 27.93 -14.11 0.74
CA LEU A 54 26.84 -13.13 0.61
C LEU A 54 26.29 -12.69 1.97
N PRO A 55 25.93 -11.41 2.15
CA PRO A 55 25.19 -10.97 3.33
C PRO A 55 23.84 -11.67 3.38
N TRP A 56 23.30 -11.86 4.58
CA TRP A 56 22.09 -12.66 4.76
C TRP A 56 20.90 -12.08 3.99
N ILE A 57 20.79 -10.76 3.87
CA ILE A 57 19.76 -10.08 3.07
C ILE A 57 19.63 -10.54 1.61
N GLU A 58 20.70 -11.04 1.00
CA GLU A 58 20.68 -11.52 -0.40
C GLU A 58 20.17 -12.96 -0.50
N THR A 59 20.25 -13.72 0.59
CA THR A 59 19.78 -15.11 0.65
C THR A 59 18.38 -15.21 1.25
N LEU A 60 18.07 -14.40 2.27
CA LEU A 60 16.82 -14.43 3.05
C LEU A 60 16.45 -15.84 3.54
N THR A 61 17.42 -16.73 3.65
CA THR A 61 17.20 -18.14 4.01
C THR A 61 17.23 -18.31 5.53
N VAL A 62 16.27 -19.05 6.06
CA VAL A 62 16.24 -19.45 7.47
C VAL A 62 16.10 -20.96 7.52
N VAL A 63 17.05 -21.60 8.18
CA VAL A 63 17.05 -23.05 8.40
C VAL A 63 16.43 -23.32 9.77
N SER A 64 15.46 -24.24 9.81
CA SER A 64 14.86 -24.71 11.06
C SER A 64 15.91 -25.40 11.93
N LYS A 65 15.87 -25.17 13.24
CA LYS A 65 16.79 -25.83 14.18
C LYS A 65 16.45 -27.30 14.39
N GLU A 66 15.15 -27.59 14.44
CA GLU A 66 14.64 -28.92 14.68
C GLU A 66 14.07 -29.51 13.38
N PRO A 67 14.29 -30.82 13.12
CA PRO A 67 13.61 -31.51 12.04
C PRO A 67 12.11 -31.56 12.31
N ILE A 68 11.33 -31.54 11.24
CA ILE A 68 9.87 -31.65 11.34
C ILE A 68 9.54 -33.09 11.74
N ASP A 69 8.95 -33.26 12.93
CA ASP A 69 8.44 -34.55 13.40
C ASP A 69 6.91 -34.56 13.33
N VAL A 70 6.37 -35.45 12.48
CA VAL A 70 4.93 -35.66 12.32
C VAL A 70 4.66 -37.14 12.59
N PRO A 71 3.90 -37.49 13.65
CA PRO A 71 3.68 -38.88 14.04
C PRO A 71 2.98 -39.74 12.97
N ASP A 72 2.09 -39.12 12.20
CA ASP A 72 1.38 -39.77 11.08
C ASP A 72 1.40 -38.85 9.86
N VAL A 73 2.07 -39.31 8.80
CA VAL A 73 2.24 -38.54 7.55
C VAL A 73 0.90 -38.36 6.81
N PHE A 74 -0.08 -39.23 7.05
CA PHE A 74 -1.40 -39.16 6.43
C PHE A 74 -2.39 -38.26 7.19
N ASP A 75 -2.06 -37.86 8.42
CA ASP A 75 -2.85 -36.90 9.19
C ASP A 75 -2.52 -35.47 8.74
N ASP A 76 -3.31 -34.98 7.79
CA ASP A 76 -3.08 -33.67 7.17
C ASP A 76 -3.15 -32.52 8.18
N LEU A 77 -4.05 -32.57 9.16
CA LEU A 77 -4.21 -31.49 10.14
C LEU A 77 -2.96 -31.31 11.00
N LYS A 78 -2.38 -32.40 11.50
CA LYS A 78 -1.15 -32.34 12.29
C LYS A 78 0.05 -31.93 11.45
N ARG A 79 0.08 -32.38 10.19
CA ARG A 79 1.13 -32.03 9.24
C ARG A 79 1.10 -30.54 8.89
N GLU A 80 -0.09 -29.99 8.61
CA GLU A 80 -0.29 -28.55 8.39
C GLU A 80 0.11 -27.73 9.62
N GLU A 81 -0.23 -28.18 10.82
CA GLU A 81 0.17 -27.51 12.06
C GLU A 81 1.70 -27.46 12.23
N ALA A 82 2.40 -28.56 11.88
CA ALA A 82 3.86 -28.62 11.92
C ALA A 82 4.50 -27.64 10.92
N PHE A 83 4.01 -27.60 9.68
CA PHE A 83 4.48 -26.63 8.67
C PHE A 83 4.20 -25.19 9.08
N TYR A 84 3.04 -24.94 9.67
CA TYR A 84 2.68 -23.62 10.18
C TYR A 84 3.65 -23.16 11.28
N LYS A 85 3.96 -24.01 12.25
CA LYS A 85 4.91 -23.70 13.33
C LYS A 85 6.31 -23.41 12.80
N GLN A 86 6.80 -24.22 11.86
CA GLN A 86 8.10 -24.02 11.24
C GLN A 86 8.17 -22.69 10.48
N ALA A 87 7.15 -22.37 9.67
CA ALA A 87 7.09 -21.11 8.93
C ALA A 87 7.00 -19.90 9.88
N LEU A 88 6.26 -20.04 10.98
CA LEU A 88 6.12 -19.00 11.99
C LEU A 88 7.45 -18.72 12.70
N GLU A 89 8.18 -19.75 13.12
CA GLU A 89 9.52 -19.60 13.72
C GLU A 89 10.47 -18.90 12.74
N ALA A 90 10.50 -19.35 11.47
CA ALA A 90 11.33 -18.75 10.44
C ALA A 90 11.02 -17.26 10.23
N ALA A 91 9.74 -16.89 10.25
CA ALA A 91 9.31 -15.49 10.14
C ALA A 91 9.78 -14.62 11.33
N TYR A 92 9.78 -15.16 12.55
CA TYR A 92 10.30 -14.45 13.73
C TYR A 92 11.81 -14.23 13.63
N VAL A 93 12.56 -15.27 13.27
CA VAL A 93 14.02 -15.18 13.10
C VAL A 93 14.37 -14.20 11.98
N ALA A 94 13.67 -14.26 10.84
CA ALA A 94 13.88 -13.34 9.72
C ALA A 94 13.60 -11.90 10.13
N LYS A 95 12.55 -11.65 10.92
CA LYS A 95 12.21 -10.32 11.41
C LYS A 95 13.31 -9.73 12.31
N GLU A 96 13.94 -10.55 13.16
CA GLU A 96 15.06 -10.10 14.00
C GLU A 96 16.28 -9.74 13.15
N LYS A 97 16.67 -10.62 12.22
CA LYS A 97 17.80 -10.38 11.31
C LYS A 97 17.60 -9.14 10.42
N LEU A 98 16.40 -8.96 9.85
CA LEU A 98 16.08 -7.76 9.05
C LEU A 98 16.17 -6.48 9.88
N LYS A 99 15.83 -6.55 11.17
CA LYS A 99 15.95 -5.40 12.08
C LYS A 99 17.42 -5.07 12.37
N GLU A 100 18.29 -6.08 12.48
CA GLU A 100 19.74 -5.90 12.65
C GLU A 100 20.38 -5.26 11.41
N GLU A 101 19.96 -5.67 10.22
CA GLU A 101 20.40 -5.10 8.94
C GLU A 101 19.77 -3.74 8.63
N GLY A 102 18.77 -3.30 9.41
CA GLY A 102 18.09 -2.01 9.24
C GLY A 102 17.05 -1.98 8.11
N ALA A 103 16.61 -3.15 7.61
CA ALA A 103 15.63 -3.27 6.55
C ALA A 103 14.17 -3.23 7.08
N PRO A 104 13.23 -2.60 6.36
CA PRO A 104 11.82 -2.59 6.75
C PRO A 104 11.17 -3.97 6.51
N PHE A 105 10.56 -4.53 7.56
CA PHE A 105 9.84 -5.82 7.46
C PHE A 105 8.36 -5.68 7.07
N LEU A 106 7.68 -4.67 7.61
CA LEU A 106 6.26 -4.45 7.34
C LEU A 106 6.09 -3.56 6.11
N VAL A 107 5.18 -3.96 5.24
CA VAL A 107 4.74 -3.11 4.13
C VAL A 107 4.14 -1.82 4.71
N PRO A 108 4.65 -0.64 4.33
CA PRO A 108 4.09 0.63 4.76
C PRO A 108 2.62 0.75 4.34
N GLU A 109 1.78 1.39 5.17
CA GLU A 109 0.35 1.57 4.86
C GLU A 109 0.16 2.34 3.54
N ASP A 110 1.08 3.26 3.22
CA ASP A 110 1.03 4.08 2.01
C ASP A 110 1.59 3.39 0.73
N PHE A 111 2.02 2.12 0.79
CA PHE A 111 2.65 1.42 -0.32
C PHE A 111 1.63 0.68 -1.21
N ILE A 112 1.54 1.07 -2.47
CA ILE A 112 0.62 0.50 -3.46
C ILE A 112 1.44 -0.16 -4.56
N ALA A 113 1.28 -1.48 -4.71
CA ALA A 113 1.92 -2.30 -5.73
C ALA A 113 0.92 -3.36 -6.21
N PRO A 114 1.09 -3.92 -7.43
CA PRO A 114 0.31 -5.06 -7.86
C PRO A 114 0.54 -6.24 -6.90
N MET A 115 -0.56 -6.76 -6.34
CA MET A 115 -0.54 -7.92 -5.44
C MET A 115 -0.66 -9.21 -6.24
N LEU A 116 -0.28 -10.35 -5.65
CA LEU A 116 -0.37 -11.66 -6.30
C LEU A 116 -1.82 -12.03 -6.70
N LYS A 117 -2.81 -11.57 -5.92
CA LYS A 117 -4.24 -11.80 -6.15
C LYS A 117 -4.95 -10.48 -6.43
N ASN A 118 -5.90 -10.49 -7.37
CA ASN A 118 -6.71 -9.33 -7.72
C ASN A 118 -7.74 -9.01 -6.63
N ASP A 119 -8.10 -7.73 -6.52
CA ASP A 119 -9.09 -7.25 -5.55
C ASP A 119 -10.47 -7.91 -5.73
N GLU A 120 -10.87 -8.19 -6.98
CA GLU A 120 -12.14 -8.86 -7.30
C GLU A 120 -12.20 -10.25 -6.67
N HIS A 121 -11.15 -11.05 -6.83
CA HIS A 121 -11.06 -12.38 -6.23
C HIS A 121 -11.05 -12.31 -4.69
N MET A 122 -10.39 -11.29 -4.12
CA MET A 122 -10.38 -11.10 -2.67
C MET A 122 -11.76 -10.70 -2.11
N GLU A 123 -12.58 -10.01 -2.91
CA GLU A 123 -13.98 -9.70 -2.55
C GLU A 123 -14.85 -10.97 -2.57
N GLU A 124 -14.65 -11.88 -3.51
CA GLU A 124 -15.35 -13.18 -3.55
C GLU A 124 -15.01 -14.04 -2.32
N VAL A 125 -13.73 -14.10 -1.95
CA VAL A 125 -13.29 -14.80 -0.73
C VAL A 125 -13.92 -14.17 0.51
N TYR A 126 -13.99 -12.84 0.57
CA TYR A 126 -14.65 -12.14 1.66
C TYR A 126 -16.14 -12.48 1.74
N GLN A 127 -16.85 -12.52 0.61
CA GLN A 127 -18.28 -12.90 0.58
C GLN A 127 -18.50 -14.31 1.13
N LYS A 128 -17.68 -15.28 0.73
CA LYS A 128 -17.74 -16.66 1.26
C LYS A 128 -17.50 -16.71 2.78
N LEU A 129 -16.51 -15.96 3.27
CA LEU A 129 -16.26 -15.87 4.72
C LEU A 129 -17.44 -15.26 5.47
N VAL A 130 -18.11 -14.25 4.90
CA VAL A 130 -19.33 -13.64 5.48
C VAL A 130 -20.46 -14.66 5.53
N GLU A 131 -20.64 -15.45 4.47
CA GLU A 131 -21.66 -16.50 4.41
C GLU A 131 -21.40 -17.60 5.44
N GLU A 132 -20.18 -18.11 5.52
CA GLU A 132 -19.78 -19.13 6.51
C GLU A 132 -19.91 -18.62 7.96
N ALA A 133 -19.53 -17.36 8.21
CA ALA A 133 -19.69 -16.74 9.52
C ALA A 133 -21.18 -16.58 9.90
N LYS A 134 -22.05 -16.23 8.94
CA LYS A 134 -23.51 -16.20 9.14
C LYS A 134 -24.10 -17.57 9.41
N SER A 135 -23.52 -18.63 8.83
CA SER A 135 -23.90 -20.02 9.09
C SER A 135 -23.46 -20.53 10.47
N GLY A 136 -22.79 -19.70 11.29
CA GLY A 136 -22.47 -20.01 12.69
C GLY A 136 -21.08 -20.61 12.92
N ASN A 137 -20.20 -20.60 11.91
CA ASN A 137 -18.81 -21.04 12.10
C ASN A 137 -17.99 -19.97 12.84
N GLU A 138 -17.61 -20.26 14.09
CA GLU A 138 -16.81 -19.34 14.93
C GLU A 138 -15.43 -19.04 14.31
N ASP A 139 -14.79 -20.06 13.70
CA ASP A 139 -13.51 -19.89 13.01
C ASP A 139 -13.61 -18.94 11.81
N ALA A 140 -14.72 -19.01 11.07
CA ALA A 140 -14.98 -18.10 9.95
C ALA A 140 -15.18 -16.67 10.46
N LEU A 141 -15.83 -16.48 11.61
CA LEU A 141 -15.98 -15.18 12.25
C LEU A 141 -14.62 -14.57 12.64
N TYR A 142 -13.71 -15.38 13.20
CA TYR A 142 -12.37 -14.94 13.55
C TYR A 142 -11.56 -14.52 12.30
N ARG A 143 -11.62 -15.34 11.25
CA ARG A 143 -10.97 -15.06 9.96
C ARG A 143 -11.53 -13.79 9.32
N LEU A 144 -12.84 -13.59 9.37
CA LEU A 144 -13.51 -12.40 8.87
C LEU A 144 -13.06 -11.14 9.61
N HIS A 145 -12.97 -11.17 10.94
CA HIS A 145 -12.45 -10.03 11.70
C HIS A 145 -10.99 -9.69 11.37
N ALA A 146 -10.14 -10.70 11.16
CA ALA A 146 -8.76 -10.48 10.71
C ALA A 146 -8.73 -9.83 9.31
N PHE A 147 -9.59 -10.29 8.40
CA PHE A 147 -9.73 -9.75 7.06
C PHE A 147 -10.22 -8.29 7.06
N GLU A 148 -11.25 -7.98 7.84
CA GLU A 148 -11.76 -6.62 8.01
C GLU A 148 -10.68 -5.67 8.54
N ARG A 149 -9.82 -6.15 9.45
CA ARG A 149 -8.72 -5.36 9.99
C ARG A 149 -7.69 -5.02 8.92
N GLN A 150 -7.39 -5.96 8.02
CA GLN A 150 -6.53 -5.70 6.87
C GLN A 150 -7.20 -4.73 5.90
N ARG A 151 -8.47 -4.97 5.55
CA ARG A 151 -9.24 -4.11 4.63
C ARG A 151 -9.40 -2.69 5.16
N LYS A 152 -9.53 -2.46 6.47
CA LYS A 152 -9.55 -1.11 7.06
C LYS A 152 -8.22 -0.37 6.90
N LYS A 153 -7.10 -1.07 7.03
CA LYS A 153 -5.77 -0.49 6.77
C LYS A 153 -5.65 -0.08 5.30
N SER A 154 -6.08 -0.93 4.38
CA SER A 154 -6.05 -0.65 2.93
C SER A 154 -7.16 0.29 2.45
N GLY A 155 -8.29 0.37 3.16
CA GLY A 155 -9.47 1.14 2.74
C GLY A 155 -9.27 2.65 2.82
N ASN A 156 -8.63 3.11 3.91
CA ASN A 156 -8.19 4.51 4.04
C ASN A 156 -7.27 4.93 2.88
N MET A 157 -6.53 3.97 2.31
CA MET A 157 -5.61 4.18 1.19
C MET A 157 -6.33 4.31 -0.14
N ASN A 158 -7.30 3.45 -0.40
CA ASN A 158 -8.11 3.51 -1.63
C ASN A 158 -8.91 4.81 -1.71
N GLU A 159 -9.44 5.32 -0.59
CA GLU A 159 -10.10 6.63 -0.54
C GLU A 159 -9.12 7.76 -0.84
N ARG A 160 -7.93 7.74 -0.23
CA ARG A 160 -6.88 8.73 -0.49
C ARG A 160 -6.42 8.69 -1.96
N GLN A 161 -6.29 7.52 -2.56
CA GLN A 161 -5.93 7.36 -3.96
C GLN A 161 -7.03 7.83 -4.91
N LYS A 162 -8.31 7.52 -4.62
CA LYS A 162 -9.45 8.08 -5.37
C LYS A 162 -9.44 9.61 -5.32
N LEU A 163 -9.16 10.19 -4.16
CA LEU A 163 -9.01 11.65 -4.01
C LEU A 163 -7.82 12.21 -4.80
N LEU A 164 -6.66 11.54 -4.79
CA LEU A 164 -5.48 11.96 -5.55
C LEU A 164 -5.67 11.82 -7.06
N ASN A 165 -6.29 10.73 -7.52
CA ASN A 165 -6.62 10.52 -8.92
C ASN A 165 -7.67 11.53 -9.39
N ARG A 166 -8.67 11.84 -8.55
CA ARG A 166 -9.64 12.90 -8.84
C ARG A 166 -8.96 14.25 -8.95
N LYS A 167 -8.07 14.60 -8.02
CA LYS A 167 -7.28 15.85 -8.09
C LYS A 167 -6.37 15.91 -9.32
N ARG A 168 -5.70 14.82 -9.69
CA ARG A 168 -4.88 14.76 -10.91
C ARG A 168 -5.73 14.88 -12.18
N LYS A 169 -6.97 14.39 -12.16
CA LYS A 169 -7.91 14.53 -13.26
C LYS A 169 -8.43 15.97 -13.35
N GLU A 170 -8.83 16.55 -12.22
CA GLU A 170 -9.24 17.96 -12.09
C GLU A 170 -8.11 18.91 -12.49
N GLU A 171 -6.84 18.64 -12.13
CA GLU A 171 -5.67 19.44 -12.54
C GLU A 171 -5.33 19.29 -14.04
N LYS A 172 -5.62 18.13 -14.65
CA LYS A 172 -5.48 17.95 -16.09
C LYS A 172 -6.57 18.69 -16.84
N GLU A 173 -7.82 18.54 -16.39
CA GLU A 173 -8.96 19.30 -16.92
C GLU A 173 -8.73 20.81 -16.76
N GLU A 174 -8.25 21.30 -15.61
CA GLU A 174 -7.91 22.73 -15.43
C GLU A 174 -6.75 23.24 -16.30
N LYS A 175 -5.81 22.38 -16.69
CA LYS A 175 -4.73 22.75 -17.61
C LYS A 175 -5.23 22.79 -19.05
N ASP A 176 -6.06 21.81 -19.44
CA ASP A 176 -6.70 21.79 -20.75
C ASP A 176 -7.68 22.98 -20.94
N PHE A 177 -8.29 23.50 -19.86
CA PHE A 177 -9.10 24.73 -19.90
C PHE A 177 -8.30 26.05 -19.83
N LYS A 178 -7.00 26.02 -19.52
CA LYS A 178 -6.16 27.24 -19.42
C LYS A 178 -5.30 27.52 -20.65
N ASP A 179 -5.13 26.53 -21.52
CA ASP A 179 -4.27 26.65 -22.70
C ASP A 179 -5.01 27.13 -23.96
N ASP A 180 -6.35 27.06 -24.02
CA ASP A 180 -7.12 27.35 -25.25
C ASP A 180 -8.06 28.57 -25.23
N ASP A 181 -8.18 29.36 -24.14
CA ASP A 181 -9.17 30.48 -24.15
C ASP A 181 -8.90 31.63 -23.14
N PHE A 182 -7.66 32.10 -23.02
CA PHE A 182 -7.39 33.39 -22.37
C PHE A 182 -6.76 34.38 -23.35
N ASP A 183 -7.59 34.86 -24.28
CA ASP A 183 -7.24 35.98 -25.14
C ASP A 183 -7.15 37.26 -24.29
N LEU A 184 -5.91 37.62 -23.94
CA LEU A 184 -5.58 38.74 -23.08
C LEU A 184 -6.09 40.08 -23.65
N GLU A 185 -6.31 40.16 -24.97
CA GLU A 185 -6.86 41.33 -25.65
C GLU A 185 -8.37 41.52 -25.38
N GLU A 186 -9.15 40.44 -25.28
CA GLU A 186 -10.59 40.55 -25.00
C GLU A 186 -10.83 40.93 -23.54
N ALA A 187 -10.06 40.36 -22.61
CA ALA A 187 -10.09 40.74 -21.19
C ALA A 187 -9.66 42.20 -20.96
N GLU A 188 -8.68 42.72 -21.70
CA GLU A 188 -8.30 44.13 -21.66
C GLU A 188 -9.37 45.04 -22.28
N SER A 189 -10.06 44.60 -23.33
CA SER A 189 -11.17 45.35 -23.95
C SER A 189 -12.38 45.48 -23.01
N ILE A 190 -12.74 44.41 -22.30
CA ILE A 190 -13.84 44.38 -21.32
C ILE A 190 -13.49 45.25 -20.10
N VAL A 191 -12.23 45.24 -19.67
CA VAL A 191 -11.74 46.11 -18.59
C VAL A 191 -11.69 47.59 -19.01
N ALA A 192 -11.36 47.87 -20.27
CA ALA A 192 -11.40 49.22 -20.84
C ALA A 192 -12.84 49.75 -21.03
N GLU A 193 -13.79 48.86 -21.33
CA GLU A 193 -15.20 49.21 -21.47
C GLU A 193 -15.87 49.41 -20.10
N LEU A 194 -15.57 48.55 -19.11
CA LEU A 194 -16.01 48.71 -17.71
C LEU A 194 -15.37 49.91 -17.00
N ALA A 195 -14.24 50.44 -17.50
CA ALA A 195 -13.61 51.64 -16.97
C ALA A 195 -14.37 52.95 -17.31
N LYS A 196 -15.34 52.90 -18.25
CA LYS A 196 -16.20 54.04 -18.58
C LYS A 196 -17.40 54.19 -17.63
N ASP A 197 -17.79 53.14 -16.92
CA ASP A 197 -18.90 53.17 -15.94
C ASP A 197 -18.40 53.25 -14.49
N GLY A 198 -18.07 54.47 -14.06
CA GLY A 198 -18.40 55.05 -12.75
C GLY A 198 -18.15 54.29 -11.42
N LYS A 199 -17.49 53.13 -11.38
CA LYS A 199 -17.24 52.38 -10.14
C LYS A 199 -15.92 52.82 -9.50
N LYS A 200 -16.05 53.53 -8.38
CA LYS A 200 -14.97 54.12 -7.57
C LYS A 200 -13.88 53.10 -7.24
N LYS A 201 -12.65 53.34 -7.72
CA LYS A 201 -11.44 52.61 -7.30
C LYS A 201 -11.17 52.84 -5.82
N ILE A 202 -10.93 51.79 -5.05
CA ILE A 202 -10.52 51.86 -3.64
C ILE A 202 -9.04 52.27 -3.58
N PRO A 203 -8.63 53.23 -2.75
CA PRO A 203 -7.23 53.59 -2.60
C PRO A 203 -6.40 52.43 -2.01
N LYS A 204 -5.14 52.30 -2.45
CA LYS A 204 -4.21 51.20 -2.11
C LYS A 204 -3.96 50.99 -0.60
N TYR A 205 -4.40 51.92 0.26
CA TYR A 205 -4.25 51.86 1.72
C TYR A 205 -5.56 51.80 2.52
N ALA A 206 -6.67 51.33 1.94
CA ALA A 206 -7.93 51.16 2.69
C ALA A 206 -7.81 50.07 3.77
N THR A 207 -8.45 50.29 4.93
CA THR A 207 -8.53 49.35 6.04
C THR A 207 -9.28 48.08 5.64
N LYS A 208 -9.02 46.97 6.33
CA LYS A 208 -9.60 45.65 6.03
C LYS A 208 -11.14 45.68 6.01
N ASP A 209 -11.74 46.42 6.93
CA ASP A 209 -13.20 46.58 7.04
C ASP A 209 -13.82 47.22 5.78
N ALA A 210 -13.11 48.15 5.13
CA ALA A 210 -13.57 48.79 3.91
C ALA A 210 -13.49 47.87 2.68
N ARG A 211 -12.60 46.87 2.70
CA ARG A 211 -12.53 45.83 1.66
C ARG A 211 -13.65 44.81 1.84
N ASP A 212 -13.90 44.39 3.08
CA ASP A 212 -14.94 43.41 3.42
C ASP A 212 -16.35 43.93 3.07
N ALA A 213 -16.59 45.24 3.13
CA ALA A 213 -17.85 45.86 2.72
C ALA A 213 -18.16 45.71 1.22
N VAL A 214 -17.13 45.66 0.36
CA VAL A 214 -17.28 45.56 -1.09
C VAL A 214 -17.48 44.12 -1.54
N TYR A 215 -16.84 43.16 -0.86
CA TYR A 215 -17.00 41.73 -1.12
C TYR A 215 -18.20 41.09 -0.38
N SER A 216 -18.92 41.85 0.45
CA SER A 216 -20.14 41.43 1.17
C SER A 216 -21.42 41.41 0.29
N LEU A 217 -21.28 41.16 -1.02
CA LEU A 217 -22.39 41.04 -1.97
C LEU A 217 -23.15 39.71 -1.88
N GLY A 218 -23.23 39.09 -0.70
CA GLY A 218 -23.84 37.78 -0.50
C GLY A 218 -25.08 37.71 0.39
N LYS A 219 -25.43 38.75 1.16
CA LYS A 219 -26.56 38.67 2.12
C LYS A 219 -27.29 39.99 2.37
N ARG A 220 -27.96 40.52 1.35
CA ARG A 220 -29.01 41.56 1.47
C ARG A 220 -29.94 41.38 0.27
N ASN A 221 -31.23 41.06 0.30
CA ASN A 221 -32.31 40.89 1.29
C ASN A 221 -33.29 39.85 0.67
N ARG A 222 -34.15 39.13 1.39
CA ARG A 222 -35.53 39.47 1.81
C ARG A 222 -35.97 38.23 2.63
N GLN A 223 -36.49 38.33 3.84
CA GLN A 223 -37.80 38.90 4.15
C GLN A 223 -37.78 39.49 5.55
N ALA A 224 -38.39 40.67 5.68
CA ALA A 224 -38.93 41.13 6.94
C ALA A 224 -40.01 40.13 7.38
N ASN A 225 -39.84 39.52 8.55
CA ASN A 225 -40.96 38.97 9.29
C ASN A 225 -40.76 39.30 10.77
N GLN A 226 -41.84 39.86 11.31
CA GLN A 226 -42.05 40.21 12.70
C GLN A 226 -41.73 39.03 13.61
N ASP A 227 -40.90 39.26 14.62
CA ASP A 227 -41.07 38.72 15.97
C ASP A 227 -39.91 39.24 16.82
N ASP A 228 -40.19 40.24 17.65
CA ASP A 228 -39.34 40.66 18.76
C ASP A 228 -39.26 39.52 19.79
N ARG A 229 -38.36 38.56 19.54
CA ARG A 229 -37.93 37.59 20.55
C ARG A 229 -36.47 37.89 20.90
N PRO A 230 -36.18 38.43 22.10
CA PRO A 230 -34.80 38.58 22.53
C PRO A 230 -34.16 37.20 22.69
N ASN A 231 -33.06 36.98 21.97
CA ASN A 231 -32.22 35.80 22.05
C ASN A 231 -31.81 35.54 23.54
N PRO A 232 -32.10 34.36 24.12
CA PRO A 232 -31.95 34.09 25.56
C PRO A 232 -30.49 33.92 26.04
N ALA A 233 -29.49 34.22 25.20
CA ALA A 233 -28.08 34.04 25.56
C ALA A 233 -27.46 35.21 26.38
N LYS A 234 -28.24 36.19 26.84
CA LYS A 234 -27.73 37.32 27.63
C LYS A 234 -28.59 37.68 28.84
N LYS A 235 -28.60 36.83 29.88
CA LYS A 235 -28.62 37.31 31.28
C LYS A 235 -28.26 36.22 32.28
N GLY A 236 -27.13 36.41 32.98
CA GLY A 236 -26.94 35.95 34.35
C GLY A 236 -26.29 34.58 34.55
N MET A 237 -24.95 34.55 34.64
CA MET A 237 -24.30 33.96 35.82
C MET A 237 -22.88 34.56 35.97
N SER A 238 -22.69 35.22 37.09
CA SER A 238 -21.42 35.69 37.61
C SER A 238 -20.53 34.52 38.04
N LEU A 239 -19.25 34.83 38.28
CA LEU A 239 -18.20 34.01 38.92
C LEU A 239 -17.40 33.07 38.00
N ARG A 240 -16.29 33.58 37.45
CA ARG A 240 -14.92 33.11 37.75
C ARG A 240 -13.85 33.94 37.01
N LYS A 241 -12.80 34.29 37.76
CA LYS A 241 -11.65 35.15 37.42
C LYS A 241 -11.02 34.82 36.05
N LYS A 242 -10.81 35.84 35.21
CA LYS A 242 -9.82 35.81 34.12
C LYS A 242 -8.53 36.47 34.61
N SER A 243 -7.43 35.71 34.66
CA SER A 243 -6.08 36.24 34.83
C SER A 243 -5.63 36.91 33.53
N SER A 244 -5.73 38.24 33.48
CA SER A 244 -5.33 39.05 32.33
C SER A 244 -3.89 39.57 32.49
N LEU A 245 -2.88 38.70 32.42
CA LEU A 245 -1.51 39.18 32.18
C LEU A 245 -1.27 39.34 30.67
N LYS A 246 -1.62 40.52 30.16
CA LYS A 246 -1.16 40.99 28.83
C LYS A 246 0.35 41.22 28.91
N ARG A 247 1.12 40.42 28.16
CA ARG A 247 2.57 40.58 28.00
C ARG A 247 2.90 42.00 27.54
N PRO A 248 3.86 42.71 28.18
CA PRO A 248 4.25 44.05 27.76
C PRO A 248 4.85 44.05 26.35
N GLY A 249 4.53 45.08 25.57
CA GLY A 249 5.01 45.25 24.19
C GLY A 249 6.53 45.34 24.07
N LYS A 250 7.04 45.12 22.85
CA LYS A 250 8.47 44.95 22.51
C LYS A 250 9.37 46.10 23.01
N ALA A 251 8.92 47.36 22.89
CA ALA A 251 9.65 48.53 23.37
C ALA A 251 9.82 48.55 24.91
N ARG A 252 8.82 48.07 25.66
CA ARG A 252 8.85 48.04 27.13
C ARG A 252 9.74 46.91 27.65
N ARG A 253 9.88 45.82 26.89
CA ARG A 253 10.82 44.71 27.19
C ARG A 253 12.29 45.11 27.01
N GLN A 254 12.61 45.90 25.98
CA GLN A 254 13.99 46.37 25.79
C GLN A 254 14.45 47.32 26.90
N LYS A 255 13.58 48.21 27.40
CA LYS A 255 13.90 49.10 28.52
C LYS A 255 14.14 48.36 29.84
N LEU A 256 13.41 47.27 30.10
CA LEU A 256 13.61 46.45 31.30
C LEU A 256 14.94 45.68 31.25
N ARG A 257 15.38 45.26 30.06
CA ARG A 257 16.64 44.55 29.87
C ARG A 257 17.88 45.43 30.11
N ASN A 258 17.77 46.73 29.86
CA ASN A 258 18.87 47.68 30.08
C ASN A 258 18.90 48.26 31.50
N LYS A 259 17.98 47.87 32.39
CA LYS A 259 17.90 48.34 33.78
C LYS A 259 18.50 47.35 34.80
N GLN A 260 19.05 46.23 34.33
CA GLN A 260 19.76 45.24 35.15
C GLN A 260 21.25 45.17 34.82
N LYS A 261 21.84 46.30 34.45
CA LYS A 261 23.28 46.54 34.56
C LYS A 261 23.48 47.72 35.48
#